data_AF-A0A7W1CMQ1-F1
#
_entry.id   AF-A0A7W1CMQ1-F1
#
_cell.length_a   1.000
_cell.length_b   1.000
_cell.length_c   1.000
_cell.angle_alpha   90.00
_cell.angle_beta   90.00
_cell.angle_gamma   90.00
#
_symmetry.space_group_name_H-M   'P 1'
#
loop_
_entity.id
_entity.type
_entity.pdbx_description
1 polymer ?
#
loop_
_entity_poly.entity_id
_entity_poly.type
_entity_poly.pdbx_seq_one_letter_code
_entity_poly.pdbx_strand_id
1 'polypeptide(L)'
;MIIQLQLPPGAVVREDVLSAELGIGRTPIREALQRLARDEFVTVLPRRGMLVTSVDVADLTVLYETRALLEPYAARLACDRGRPAH
;
A
#
# COMPACT_ATOMS: atom_id res chain seq x y z
N MET A 1 3.08 -8.68 8.05
CA MET A 1 1.74 -8.56 8.66
C MET A 1 0.65 -8.14 7.68
N ILE A 2 0.65 -6.93 7.10
CA ILE A 2 -0.45 -6.47 6.20
C ILE A 2 -0.50 -7.24 4.87
N ILE A 3 0.60 -7.28 4.11
CA ILE A 3 0.66 -7.98 2.80
C ILE A 3 0.47 -9.51 2.90
N GLN A 4 0.76 -10.08 4.07
CA GLN A 4 0.56 -11.50 4.37
C GLN A 4 -0.83 -11.77 4.95
N LEU A 5 -1.71 -10.76 5.01
CA LEU A 5 -3.06 -10.83 5.58
C LEU A 5 -3.14 -11.26 7.05
N GLN A 6 -2.05 -11.12 7.80
CA GLN A 6 -2.08 -11.28 9.27
C GLN A 6 -2.81 -10.11 9.94
N LEU A 7 -2.79 -8.94 9.29
CA LEU A 7 -3.67 -7.81 9.61
C LEU A 7 -4.65 -7.67 8.43
N PRO A 8 -5.89 -8.17 8.55
CA PRO A 8 -6.81 -8.21 7.43
C PRO A 8 -7.28 -6.79 7.05
N PRO A 9 -7.70 -6.58 5.79
CA PRO A 9 -8.40 -5.38 5.35
C PRO A 9 -9.51 -4.97 6.32
N GLY A 10 -9.58 -3.68 6.67
CA GLY A 10 -10.55 -3.16 7.64
C GLY A 10 -10.22 -3.42 9.11
N ALA A 11 -9.11 -4.09 9.44
CA ALA A 11 -8.67 -4.23 10.82
C ALA A 11 -8.20 -2.90 11.40
N VAL A 12 -8.52 -2.66 12.68
CA VAL A 12 -8.00 -1.51 13.42
C VAL A 12 -6.67 -1.87 14.07
N VAL A 13 -5.68 -1.03 13.82
CA VAL A 13 -4.30 -1.16 14.22
C VAL A 13 -3.96 -0.04 15.20
N ARG A 14 -3.33 -0.38 16.33
CA ARG A 14 -2.88 0.59 17.33
C ARG A 14 -1.38 0.47 17.58
N GLU A 15 -0.73 1.63 17.73
CA GLU A 15 0.73 1.73 17.96
C GLU A 15 1.18 0.98 19.24
N ASP A 16 0.38 1.06 20.30
CA ASP A 16 0.67 0.45 21.60
C ASP A 16 0.64 -1.09 21.53
N VAL A 17 -0.35 -1.64 20.83
CA VAL A 17 -0.49 -3.09 20.62
C VAL A 17 0.67 -3.63 19.78
N LEU A 18 0.98 -2.98 18.65
CA LEU A 18 2.10 -3.40 17.79
C LEU A 18 3.47 -3.29 18.47
N SER A 19 3.66 -2.23 19.27
CA SER A 19 4.89 -2.04 20.02
C SER A 19 5.09 -3.18 21.03
N ALA A 20 4.02 -3.62 21.69
CA ALA A 20 4.05 -4.76 22.61
C ALA A 20 4.28 -6.10 21.90
N GLU A 21 3.59 -6.36 20.78
CA GLU A 21 3.72 -7.62 20.02
C GLU A 21 5.09 -7.78 19.37
N LEU A 22 5.63 -6.71 18.78
CA LEU A 22 6.90 -6.76 18.06
C LEU A 22 8.13 -6.51 18.96
N GLY A 23 7.91 -6.06 20.21
CA GLY A 23 9.01 -5.65 21.10
C GLY A 23 9.78 -4.43 20.60
N ILE A 24 9.20 -3.65 19.69
CA ILE A 24 9.81 -2.47 19.06
C ILE A 24 9.28 -1.22 19.76
N GLY A 25 10.14 -0.21 19.96
CA GLY A 25 9.74 1.06 20.57
C GLY A 25 8.65 1.82 19.81
N ARG A 26 7.93 2.71 20.51
CA ARG A 26 6.79 3.46 19.93
C ARG A 26 7.17 4.38 18.76
N THR A 27 8.33 5.03 18.83
CA THR A 27 8.80 5.96 17.79
C THR A 27 8.99 5.26 16.42
N PRO A 28 9.76 4.16 16.31
CA PRO A 28 9.89 3.46 15.03
C PRO A 28 8.59 2.81 14.55
N ILE A 29 7.71 2.33 15.44
CA ILE A 29 6.37 1.85 15.06
C ILE A 29 5.56 2.99 14.43
N ARG A 30 5.57 4.17 15.04
CA ARG A 30 4.87 5.35 14.50
C ARG A 30 5.40 5.75 13.13
N GLU A 31 6.72 5.79 12.93
CA GLU A 31 7.32 6.12 11.64
C GLU A 31 6.95 5.10 10.56
N ALA A 32 6.99 3.80 10.88
CA ALA A 32 6.58 2.75 9.97
C ALA A 32 5.11 2.88 9.58
N LEU A 33 4.24 3.13 10.55
CA LEU A 33 2.81 3.32 10.31
C LEU A 33 2.51 4.61 9.52
N GLN A 34 3.24 5.70 9.75
CA GLN A 34 3.13 6.90 8.92
C GLN A 34 3.57 6.66 7.48
N ARG A 35 4.62 5.86 7.27
CA ARG A 35 5.05 5.47 5.92
C ARG A 35 4.01 4.60 5.23
N LEU A 36 3.46 3.61 5.93
CA LEU A 36 2.36 2.79 5.44
C LEU A 36 1.11 3.61 5.11
N ALA A 37 0.85 4.70 5.84
CA ALA A 37 -0.25 5.60 5.55
C ALA A 37 -0.02 6.44 4.28
N ARG A 38 1.23 6.85 4.03
CA ARG A 38 1.62 7.54 2.78
C ARG A 38 1.52 6.63 1.57
N ASP A 39 1.86 5.36 1.76
CA ASP A 39 1.78 4.31 0.74
C ASP A 39 0.36 3.70 0.65
N GLU A 40 -0.63 4.31 1.30
CA GLU A 40 -2.06 3.93 1.29
C GLU A 40 -2.38 2.51 1.83
N PHE A 41 -1.44 1.84 2.50
CA PHE A 41 -1.68 0.54 3.15
C PHE A 41 -2.52 0.64 4.43
N VAL A 42 -2.51 1.81 5.08
CA VAL A 42 -3.38 2.11 6.23
C VAL A 42 -3.98 3.50 6.13
N THR A 43 -5.18 3.69 6.68
CA THR A 43 -5.85 4.98 6.78
C THR A 43 -5.89 5.45 8.23
N VAL A 44 -5.50 6.69 8.49
CA VAL A 44 -5.51 7.23 9.86
C VAL A 44 -6.94 7.53 10.30
N LEU A 45 -7.37 6.93 11.41
CA LEU A 45 -8.65 7.22 12.05
C LEU A 45 -8.43 8.09 13.30
N PRO A 46 -8.85 9.37 13.28
CA PRO A 46 -8.68 10.25 14.43
C PRO A 46 -9.22 9.62 15.71
N ARG A 47 -8.37 9.51 16.74
CA ARG A 47 -8.69 8.96 18.08
C ARG A 47 -9.04 7.46 18.12
N ARG A 48 -9.02 6.74 17.00
CA ARG A 48 -9.33 5.29 16.94
C ARG A 48 -8.15 4.41 16.52
N GLY A 49 -7.05 5.01 16.05
CA GLY A 49 -5.87 4.30 15.59
C GLY A 49 -5.75 4.41 14.08
N MET A 50 -5.35 3.32 13.42
CA MET A 50 -5.23 3.24 11.97
C MET A 50 -6.02 2.05 11.45
N LEU A 51 -6.61 2.18 10.28
CA LEU A 51 -7.38 1.12 9.63
C LEU A 51 -6.53 0.52 8.52
N VAL A 52 -6.44 -0.81 8.41
CA VAL A 52 -5.85 -1.43 7.21
C VAL A 52 -6.76 -1.12 6.03
N THR A 53 -6.19 -0.51 4.98
CA THR A 53 -6.96 -0.10 3.80
C THR A 53 -7.59 -1.32 3.14
N SER A 54 -8.86 -1.21 2.76
CA SER A 54 -9.55 -2.24 2.00
C SER A 54 -9.17 -2.19 0.53
N VAL A 55 -9.01 -3.36 -0.08
CA VAL A 55 -8.92 -3.47 -1.54
C VAL A 55 -10.33 -3.59 -2.07
N ASP A 56 -10.82 -2.56 -2.75
CA ASP A 56 -12.08 -2.64 -3.49
C ASP A 56 -11.84 -3.26 -4.88
N VAL A 57 -12.64 -4.26 -5.22
CA VAL A 57 -12.60 -4.92 -6.53
C VAL A 57 -13.02 -3.95 -7.65
N ALA A 58 -13.88 -2.98 -7.34
CA ALA A 58 -14.28 -1.95 -8.29
C ALA A 58 -13.08 -1.04 -8.65
N ASP A 59 -12.30 -0.61 -7.65
CA ASP A 59 -11.09 0.19 -7.86
C ASP A 59 -10.03 -0.58 -8.66
N LEU A 60 -9.88 -1.88 -8.40
CA LEU A 60 -9.02 -2.74 -9.21
C LEU A 60 -9.44 -2.75 -10.68
N THR A 61 -10.75 -2.80 -10.96
CA THR A 61 -11.27 -2.80 -12.33
C THR A 61 -10.86 -1.54 -13.08
N VAL A 62 -11.08 -0.37 -12.48
CA VAL A 62 -10.69 0.94 -13.07
C VAL A 62 -9.18 1.02 -13.30
N LEU A 63 -8.38 0.52 -12.35
CA LEU A 63 -6.92 0.45 -12.48
C LEU A 63 -6.50 -0.41 -13.68
N TYR A 64 -7.09 -1.60 -13.83
CA TYR A 64 -6.79 -2.51 -14.94
C TYR A 64 -7.25 -1.95 -16.29
N GLU A 65 -8.42 -1.31 -16.36
CA GLU A 65 -8.88 -0.63 -17.58
C GLU A 65 -7.90 0.47 -18.02
N THR A 66 -7.44 1.27 -17.06
CA THR A 66 -6.46 2.34 -17.33
C THR A 66 -5.13 1.76 -17.81
N ARG A 67 -4.63 0.71 -17.15
CA ARG A 67 -3.40 0.01 -17.56
C ARG A 67 -3.52 -0.63 -18.94
N ALA A 68 -4.65 -1.27 -19.23
CA ALA A 68 -4.89 -1.91 -20.53
C ALA A 68 -4.81 -0.93 -21.70
N LEU A 69 -5.14 0.35 -21.48
CA LEU A 69 -4.99 1.41 -22.49
C LEU A 69 -3.56 1.96 -22.57
N LEU A 70 -2.91 2.18 -21.42
CA LEU A 70 -1.62 2.87 -21.37
C LEU A 70 -0.43 1.95 -21.61
N GLU A 71 -0.45 0.72 -21.09
CA GLU A 71 0.68 -0.20 -21.16
C GLU A 71 1.07 -0.59 -22.59
N PRO A 72 0.14 -0.91 -23.53
CA PRO A 72 0.52 -1.22 -24.90
C PRO A 72 1.17 -0.03 -25.61
N TYR A 73 0.67 1.18 -25.36
CA TYR A 73 1.23 2.41 -25.92
C TYR A 73 2.64 2.68 -25.35
N ALA A 74 2.80 2.54 -24.03
CA ALA A 74 4.10 2.67 -23.38
C ALA A 74 5.10 1.62 -23.88
N ALA A 75 4.68 0.36 -24.03
CA ALA A 75 5.48 -0.72 -24.56
C ALA A 75 5.93 -0.44 -26.00
N ARG A 76 5.02 0.04 -26.87
CA ARG A 76 5.37 0.46 -28.24
C ARG A 76 6.42 1.57 -28.24
N LEU A 77 6.21 2.62 -27.44
CA LEU A 77 7.18 3.71 -27.32
C LEU A 77 8.54 3.23 -26.78
N ALA A 78 8.54 2.28 -25.86
CA ALA A 78 9.77 1.68 -25.35
C ALA A 78 10.51 0.88 -26.42
N CYS A 79 9.81 0.15 -27.30
CA CYS A 79 10.41 -0.51 -28.46
C CYS A 79 10.95 0.51 -29.48
N ASP A 80 10.14 1.51 -29.85
CA ASP A 80 10.50 2.52 -30.87
C ASP A 80 11.68 3.40 -30.43
N ARG A 81 11.74 3.74 -29.15
CA ARG A 81 12.79 4.60 -28.55
C ARG A 81 13.87 3.79 -27.86
N GLY A 82 13.76 2.47 -27.90
CA GLY A 82 14.71 1.55 -27.34
C GLY A 82 16.05 1.77 -28.01
N ARG A 83 16.92 2.54 -27.36
CA ARG A 83 18.34 2.50 -27.69
C ARG A 83 18.84 1.13 -27.25
N PRO A 84 19.71 0.48 -28.04
CA PRO A 84 20.44 -0.66 -27.51
C PRO A 84 21.28 -0.15 -26.33
N ALA A 85 20.84 -0.49 -25.13
CA ALA A 85 21.56 -0.25 -23.89
C ALA A 85 21.49 -1.55 -23.07
N HIS A 86 22.11 -2.58 -23.62
CA HIS A 86 23.13 -3.44 -23.00
C HIS A 86 23.66 -4.44 -24.02
#